data_AF-A0A8T2FK10-F1
#
_entry.id   AF-A0A8T2FK10-F1
#
_cell.length_a   1.000
_cell.length_b   1.000
_cell.length_c   1.000
_cell.angle_alpha   90.00
_cell.angle_beta   90.00
_cell.angle_gamma   90.00
#
_symmetry.space_group_name_H-M   'P 1'
#
loop_
_entity.id
_entity.type
_entity.pdbx_description
1 polymer ?
#
loop_
_entity_poly.entity_id
_entity_poly.type
_entity_poly.pdbx_seq_one_letter_code
_entity_poly.pdbx_strand_id
1 'polypeptide(L)'
;MTYMVYISFHKGEDRIRYSFLSHLSASLRRKGLISSSSFVHHSSNEIKIEKTKFKAFLVVISWKYVLSAECLDELAEIADQNVVVPVFYCITQSDVKHQCRLDILRDTFPLEDYSAERVSRWIYALNKTTKSYKLR
;
A
#
# COMPACT_ATOMS: atom_id res chain seq x y z
N MET A 1 10.20 -9.16 22.55
CA MET A 1 9.79 -8.06 21.65
C MET A 1 8.94 -8.63 20.54
N THR A 2 7.72 -8.14 20.39
CA THR A 2 6.81 -8.57 19.32
C THR A 2 6.99 -7.63 18.13
N TYR A 3 7.48 -8.15 17.01
CA TYR A 3 7.62 -7.37 15.78
C TYR A 3 6.31 -7.41 15.00
N MET A 4 5.67 -6.25 14.85
CA MET A 4 4.44 -6.13 14.09
C MET A 4 4.72 -5.67 12.67
N VAL A 5 4.10 -6.35 11.71
CA VAL A 5 4.16 -6.04 10.28
C VAL A 5 2.77 -5.58 9.84
N TYR A 6 2.71 -4.42 9.21
CA TYR A 6 1.49 -3.96 8.57
C TYR A 6 1.44 -4.48 7.14
N ILE A 7 0.28 -4.96 6.69
CA ILE A 7 0.06 -5.42 5.32
C ILE A 7 -1.01 -4.54 4.66
N SER A 8 -0.56 -3.65 3.77
CA SER A 8 -1.39 -2.84 2.90
C SER A 8 -1.76 -3.65 1.66
N PHE A 9 -3.05 -3.73 1.34
CA PHE A 9 -3.57 -4.40 0.15
C PHE A 9 -5.01 -3.94 -0.11
N HIS A 10 -5.50 -4.13 -1.34
CA HIS A 10 -6.87 -3.80 -1.69
C HIS A 10 -7.89 -4.71 -1.00
N LYS A 11 -8.72 -4.17 -0.08
CA LYS A 11 -9.62 -4.96 0.78
C LYS A 11 -10.73 -5.70 0.03
N GLY A 12 -11.13 -5.22 -1.15
CA GLY A 12 -12.09 -5.87 -2.04
C GLY A 12 -11.49 -6.94 -2.96
N GLU A 13 -10.24 -7.37 -2.71
CA GLU A 13 -9.56 -8.40 -3.50
C GLU A 13 -9.44 -9.72 -2.73
N ASP A 14 -10.58 -10.37 -2.52
CA ASP A 14 -10.68 -11.59 -1.70
C ASP A 14 -9.78 -12.73 -2.17
N ARG A 15 -9.53 -12.83 -3.49
CA ARG A 15 -8.57 -13.80 -4.03
C ARG A 15 -7.18 -13.62 -3.41
N ILE A 16 -6.69 -12.39 -3.28
CA ILE A 16 -5.40 -12.10 -2.64
C ILE A 16 -5.46 -12.39 -1.14
N ARG A 17 -6.55 -11.98 -0.47
CA ARG A 17 -6.78 -12.19 0.97
C ARG A 17 -6.70 -13.67 1.37
N TYR A 18 -7.45 -14.52 0.66
CA TYR A 18 -7.60 -15.92 1.05
C TYR A 18 -6.51 -16.85 0.47
N SER A 19 -5.72 -16.40 -0.51
CA SER A 19 -4.58 -17.16 -1.05
C SER A 19 -3.24 -16.62 -0.56
N PHE A 20 -2.60 -15.73 -1.33
CA PHE A 20 -1.25 -15.22 -1.06
C PHE A 20 -1.09 -14.65 0.35
N LEU A 21 -2.03 -13.80 0.80
CA LEU A 21 -1.93 -13.16 2.10
C LEU A 21 -2.14 -14.11 3.27
N SER A 22 -2.99 -15.15 3.13
CA SER A 22 -3.19 -16.14 4.17
C SER A 22 -1.91 -16.94 4.42
N HIS A 23 -1.25 -17.39 3.35
CA HIS A 23 0.04 -18.10 3.41
C HIS A 23 1.18 -17.22 3.91
N LEU A 24 1.24 -15.97 3.46
CA LEU A 24 2.22 -14.99 3.93
C LEU A 24 2.05 -14.73 5.43
N SER A 25 0.83 -14.47 5.90
CA SER A 25 0.55 -14.22 7.31
C SER A 25 0.90 -15.43 8.18
N ALA A 26 0.57 -16.64 7.71
CA ALA A 26 0.99 -17.88 8.39
C ALA A 26 2.51 -18.04 8.45
N SER A 27 3.23 -17.65 7.39
CA SER A 27 4.70 -17.70 7.34
C SER A 27 5.35 -16.68 8.27
N LEU A 28 4.84 -15.45 8.31
CA LEU A 28 5.28 -14.42 9.25
C LEU A 28 5.07 -14.87 10.69
N ARG A 29 3.90 -15.44 11.00
CA ARG A 29 3.59 -15.99 12.33
C ARG A 29 4.54 -17.11 12.73
N ARG A 30 4.87 -18.03 11.81
CA ARG A 30 5.87 -19.10 12.07
C ARG A 30 7.27 -18.56 12.36
N LYS A 31 7.57 -17.33 11.94
CA LYS A 31 8.82 -16.61 12.24
C LYS A 31 8.71 -15.70 13.46
N GLY A 32 7.61 -15.75 14.21
CA GLY A 32 7.38 -14.93 15.40
C GLY A 32 6.97 -13.48 15.11
N LEU A 33 6.56 -13.17 13.87
CA LEU A 33 6.08 -11.85 13.46
C LEU A 33 4.56 -11.81 13.50
N ILE A 34 3.98 -10.73 14.04
CA ILE A 34 2.52 -10.51 14.03
C ILE A 34 2.17 -9.61 12.86
N SER A 35 1.37 -10.10 11.92
CA SER A 35 0.84 -9.30 10.82
C SER A 35 -0.54 -8.73 11.15
N SER A 36 -0.76 -7.44 10.85
CA SER A 36 -2.10 -6.83 10.82
C SER A 36 -2.35 -6.21 9.46
N SER A 37 -3.59 -6.25 9.02
CA SER A 37 -4.05 -5.53 7.83
C SER A 37 -5.21 -4.58 8.14
N SER A 38 -5.49 -4.35 9.42
CA SER A 38 -6.57 -3.46 9.87
C SER A 38 -5.97 -2.20 10.50
N PHE A 39 -6.59 -1.07 10.20
CA PHE A 39 -6.39 0.19 10.91
C PHE A 39 -6.89 0.07 12.36
N VAL A 40 -6.33 0.88 13.26
CA VAL A 40 -6.74 0.92 14.67
C VAL A 40 -7.61 2.16 14.98
N HIS A 41 -7.80 3.11 14.04
CA HIS A 41 -8.65 4.27 14.32
C HIS A 41 -9.36 4.83 13.07
N HIS A 42 -10.69 4.94 13.19
CA HIS A 42 -11.52 5.77 12.33
C HIS A 42 -12.06 6.93 13.18
N SER A 43 -11.32 8.04 13.24
CA SER A 43 -11.89 9.31 13.70
C SER A 43 -11.78 10.32 12.57
N SER A 44 -12.93 10.68 12.01
CA SER A 44 -13.20 11.83 11.12
C SER A 44 -12.10 12.17 10.08
N ASN A 45 -12.34 11.78 8.83
CA ASN A 45 -11.70 12.24 7.60
C ASN A 45 -10.19 11.97 7.39
N GLU A 46 -9.49 11.37 8.35
CA GLU A 46 -8.08 11.02 8.20
C GLU A 46 -7.81 9.54 8.48
N ILE A 47 -7.21 8.84 7.51
CA ILE A 47 -6.72 7.48 7.69
C ILE A 47 -5.48 7.54 8.60
N LYS A 48 -5.66 7.42 9.91
CA LYS A 48 -4.55 7.47 10.87
C LYS A 48 -4.08 6.07 11.22
N ILE A 49 -3.00 5.65 10.56
CA ILE A 49 -2.29 4.41 10.90
C ILE A 49 -1.51 4.65 12.20
N GLU A 50 -1.61 3.74 13.17
CA GLU A 50 -0.76 3.75 14.36
C GLU A 50 0.66 3.27 13.98
N LYS A 51 1.37 4.09 13.19
CA LYS A 51 2.62 3.72 12.51
C LYS A 51 3.71 3.27 13.49
N THR A 52 3.73 3.85 14.70
CA THR A 52 4.69 3.53 15.77
C THR A 52 4.66 2.08 16.25
N LYS A 53 3.51 1.40 16.09
CA LYS A 53 3.32 0.00 16.46
C LYS A 53 4.03 -0.95 15.49
N PHE A 54 4.14 -0.56 14.22
CA PHE A 54 4.64 -1.41 13.15
C PHE A 54 6.13 -1.17 12.89
N LYS A 55 6.87 -2.26 12.67
CA LYS A 55 8.31 -2.23 12.36
C LYS A 55 8.58 -2.35 10.87
N ALA A 56 7.61 -2.85 10.11
CA ALA A 56 7.67 -2.95 8.66
C ALA A 56 6.26 -2.82 8.06
N PHE A 57 6.21 -2.29 6.84
CA PHE A 57 5.01 -2.07 6.05
C PHE A 57 5.18 -2.82 4.74
N LEU A 58 4.43 -3.90 4.57
CA LEU A 58 4.36 -4.65 3.33
C LEU A 58 3.23 -4.09 2.47
N VAL A 59 3.53 -3.67 1.25
CA VAL A 59 2.55 -3.10 0.32
C VAL A 59 2.34 -4.08 -0.82
N VAL A 60 1.20 -4.78 -0.83
CA VAL A 60 0.83 -5.68 -1.92
C VAL A 60 0.15 -4.88 -3.02
N ILE A 61 0.95 -4.51 -4.01
CA ILE A 61 0.54 -3.71 -5.15
C ILE A 61 -0.08 -4.67 -6.19
N SER A 62 -1.35 -4.45 -6.50
CA SER A 62 -2.11 -5.10 -7.58
C SER A 62 -2.72 -4.03 -8.49
N TRP A 63 -3.32 -4.43 -9.61
CA TRP A 63 -4.11 -3.51 -10.44
C TRP A 63 -5.22 -2.82 -9.66
N LYS A 64 -5.95 -3.54 -8.81
CA LYS A 64 -7.00 -2.93 -7.97
C LYS A 64 -6.43 -1.95 -6.95
N TYR A 65 -5.22 -2.22 -6.45
CA TYR A 65 -4.55 -1.32 -5.52
C TYR A 65 -4.26 0.05 -6.15
N VAL A 66 -3.64 0.07 -7.34
CA VAL A 66 -3.26 1.32 -8.02
C VAL A 66 -4.45 2.08 -8.62
N LEU A 67 -5.62 1.46 -8.67
CA LEU A 67 -6.90 2.04 -9.12
C LEU A 67 -7.84 2.40 -7.96
N SER A 68 -7.39 2.29 -6.70
CA SER A 68 -8.21 2.56 -5.52
C SER A 68 -7.69 3.78 -4.76
N ALA A 69 -8.48 4.85 -4.72
CA ALA A 69 -8.13 6.08 -3.99
C ALA A 69 -7.83 5.80 -2.50
N GLU A 70 -8.60 4.91 -1.85
CA GLU A 70 -8.36 4.51 -0.46
C GLU A 70 -6.99 3.83 -0.28
N CYS A 71 -6.62 2.93 -1.19
CA CYS A 71 -5.31 2.29 -1.16
C CYS A 71 -4.19 3.30 -1.37
N LEU A 72 -4.39 4.27 -2.27
CA LEU A 72 -3.41 5.31 -2.56
C LEU A 72 -3.24 6.31 -1.42
N ASP A 73 -4.33 6.66 -0.71
CA ASP A 73 -4.26 7.45 0.52
C ASP A 73 -3.51 6.70 1.62
N GLU A 74 -3.83 5.42 1.82
CA GLU A 74 -3.12 4.57 2.76
C GLU A 74 -1.61 4.47 2.43
N LEU A 75 -1.27 4.33 1.16
CA LEU A 75 0.11 4.32 0.70
C LEU A 75 0.81 5.64 0.99
N ALA A 76 0.15 6.78 0.73
CA ALA A 76 0.70 8.10 1.02
C ALA A 76 1.00 8.28 2.51
N GLU A 77 0.20 7.68 3.39
CA GLU A 77 0.44 7.69 4.83
C GLU A 77 1.67 6.87 5.23
N ILE A 78 1.95 5.74 4.57
CA ILE A 78 3.04 4.83 4.97
C ILE A 78 4.32 4.95 4.16
N ALA A 79 4.32 5.65 3.02
CA ALA A 79 5.46 5.71 2.11
C ALA A 79 6.74 6.30 2.74
N ASP A 80 6.60 7.14 3.76
CA ASP A 80 7.72 7.75 4.48
C ASP A 80 8.19 6.94 5.71
N GLN A 81 7.65 5.75 5.93
CA GLN A 81 8.08 4.89 7.02
C GLN A 81 9.44 4.22 6.73
N ASN A 82 10.16 3.85 7.81
CA ASN A 82 11.55 3.36 7.72
C ASN A 82 11.70 2.06 6.91
N VAL A 83 10.70 1.17 6.93
CA VAL A 83 10.75 -0.13 6.26
C VAL A 83 9.46 -0.34 5.47
N VAL A 84 9.47 0.07 4.21
CA VAL A 84 8.38 -0.15 3.25
C VAL A 84 8.85 -1.12 2.17
N VAL A 85 8.19 -2.28 2.10
CA VAL A 85 8.54 -3.36 1.19
C VAL A 85 7.40 -3.56 0.18
N PRO A 86 7.59 -3.23 -1.10
CA PRO A 86 6.60 -3.53 -2.12
C PRO A 86 6.60 -5.02 -2.47
N VAL A 87 5.40 -5.56 -2.72
CA VAL A 87 5.17 -6.87 -3.31
C VAL A 87 4.29 -6.64 -4.54
N PHE A 88 4.81 -6.94 -5.72
CA PHE A 88 4.08 -6.82 -6.97
C PHE A 88 3.28 -8.10 -7.22
N TYR A 89 1.95 -8.02 -7.12
CA TYR A 89 1.05 -9.15 -7.32
C TYR A 89 0.34 -9.04 -8.68
N CYS A 90 0.73 -9.89 -9.63
CA CYS A 90 0.19 -9.92 -10.99
C CYS A 90 0.25 -8.56 -11.72
N ILE A 91 1.24 -7.74 -11.38
CA ILE A 91 1.52 -6.43 -11.96
C ILE A 91 3.04 -6.25 -12.03
N THR A 92 3.56 -5.51 -13.00
CA THR A 92 5.00 -5.21 -13.11
C THR A 92 5.33 -3.82 -12.54
N GLN A 93 6.60 -3.56 -12.24
CA GLN A 93 7.04 -2.21 -11.89
C GLN A 93 6.78 -1.19 -13.00
N SER A 94 6.86 -1.63 -14.27
CA SER A 94 6.58 -0.78 -15.43
C SER A 94 5.11 -0.39 -15.47
N ASP A 95 4.20 -1.33 -15.19
CA ASP A 95 2.76 -1.05 -15.10
C ASP A 95 2.46 -0.05 -13.98
N VAL A 96 3.09 -0.20 -12.82
CA VAL A 96 2.92 0.75 -11.71
C VAL A 96 3.42 2.14 -12.14
N LYS A 97 4.60 2.25 -12.75
CA LYS A 97 5.13 3.52 -13.26
C LYS A 97 4.21 4.14 -14.31
N HIS A 98 3.63 3.33 -15.18
CA HIS A 98 2.65 3.79 -16.17
C HIS A 98 1.42 4.36 -15.48
N GLN A 99 0.84 3.62 -14.52
CA GLN A 99 -0.31 4.08 -13.75
C GLN A 99 0.00 5.31 -12.86
N CYS A 100 1.26 5.62 -12.57
CA CYS A 100 1.67 6.83 -11.83
C CYS A 100 1.76 8.10 -12.69
N ARG A 101 1.62 8.00 -14.01
CA ARG A 101 1.73 9.19 -14.86
C ARG A 101 0.55 10.12 -14.60
N LEU A 102 0.83 11.42 -14.58
CA LEU A 102 -0.15 12.45 -14.22
C LEU A 102 -1.38 12.43 -15.13
N ASP A 103 -1.19 12.22 -16.43
CA ASP A 103 -2.27 12.10 -17.42
C ASP A 103 -3.20 10.92 -17.10
N ILE A 104 -2.63 9.74 -16.84
CA ILE A 104 -3.37 8.52 -16.53
C ILE A 104 -4.08 8.60 -15.18
N LEU A 105 -3.41 9.13 -14.15
CA LEU A 105 -4.03 9.31 -12.83
C LEU A 105 -5.15 10.33 -12.87
N ARG A 106 -5.04 11.41 -13.65
CA ARG A 106 -6.11 12.40 -13.77
C ARG A 106 -7.31 11.88 -14.54
N ASP A 107 -7.09 10.99 -15.51
CA ASP A 107 -8.17 10.27 -16.19
C ASP A 107 -8.88 9.30 -15.23
N THR A 108 -8.12 8.59 -14.40
CA THR A 108 -8.66 7.65 -13.40
C THR A 108 -9.32 8.38 -12.21
N PHE A 109 -8.78 9.51 -11.79
CA PHE A 109 -9.17 10.29 -10.61
C PHE A 109 -9.32 11.79 -11.00
N PRO A 110 -10.49 12.19 -11.50
CA PRO A 110 -10.71 13.54 -12.01
C PRO A 110 -10.63 14.60 -10.91
N LEU A 111 -10.21 15.82 -11.29
CA LEU A 111 -9.98 16.93 -10.35
C LEU A 111 -11.26 17.41 -9.64
N GLU A 112 -12.43 17.12 -10.20
CA GLU A 112 -13.73 17.42 -9.61
C GLU A 112 -13.95 16.66 -8.29
N ASP A 113 -13.39 15.44 -8.21
CA ASP A 113 -13.52 14.55 -7.04
C ASP A 113 -12.23 14.49 -6.20
N TYR A 114 -11.07 14.85 -6.78
CA TYR A 114 -9.75 14.66 -6.17
C TYR A 114 -8.85 15.88 -6.33
N SER A 115 -8.37 16.46 -5.22
CA SER A 115 -7.48 17.62 -5.29
C SER A 115 -6.12 17.28 -5.95
N ALA A 116 -5.56 18.26 -6.67
CA ALA A 116 -4.23 18.12 -7.30
C ALA A 116 -3.13 17.77 -6.27
N GLU A 117 -3.26 18.27 -5.05
CA GLU A 117 -2.36 17.93 -3.94
C GLU A 117 -2.45 16.44 -3.56
N ARG A 118 -3.66 15.89 -3.44
CA ARG A 118 -3.88 14.47 -3.14
C ARG A 118 -3.28 13.56 -4.21
N VAL A 119 -3.53 13.89 -5.49
CA VAL A 119 -2.92 13.16 -6.63
C VAL A 119 -1.39 13.25 -6.60
N SER A 120 -0.83 14.41 -6.27
CA SER A 120 0.63 14.60 -6.16
C SER A 120 1.24 13.74 -5.04
N ARG A 121 0.55 13.62 -3.89
CA ARG A 121 0.96 12.73 -2.80
C ARG A 121 0.97 11.26 -3.24
N TRP A 122 -0.03 10.82 -4.00
CA TRP A 122 -0.07 9.45 -4.52
C TRP A 122 1.07 9.15 -5.49
N ILE A 123 1.36 10.08 -6.42
CA ILE A 123 2.48 9.96 -7.36
C ILE A 123 3.80 9.82 -6.61
N TYR A 124 4.02 10.67 -5.61
CA TYR A 124 5.20 10.59 -4.75
C TYR A 124 5.30 9.24 -4.05
N ALA A 125 4.21 8.80 -3.41
CA ALA A 125 4.16 7.59 -2.60
C ALA A 125 4.42 6.31 -3.43
N LEU A 126 3.83 6.21 -4.62
CA LEU A 126 4.05 5.09 -5.55
C LEU A 126 5.49 5.10 -6.09
N ASN A 127 6.02 6.25 -6.49
CA ASN A 127 7.40 6.36 -6.97
C ASN A 127 8.43 6.02 -5.89
N LYS A 128 8.20 6.43 -4.65
CA LYS A 128 9.09 6.13 -3.53
C LYS A 128 9.07 4.63 -3.21
N THR A 129 7.88 4.06 -3.09
CA THR A 129 7.66 2.64 -2.79
C THR A 129 8.21 1.73 -3.89
N THR A 130 8.08 2.09 -5.17
CA THR A 130 8.65 1.29 -6.27
C THR A 130 10.18 1.34 -6.34
N LYS A 131 10.80 2.47 -5.96
CA LYS A 131 12.27 2.62 -5.93
C LYS A 131 12.95 1.93 -4.76
N SER A 132 12.24 1.67 -3.66
CA SER A 132 12.81 0.97 -2.49
C SER A 132 13.15 -0.49 -2.81
N TYR A 133 12.54 -1.06 -3.85
CA TYR A 133 12.87 -2.38 -4.37
C TYR A 133 14.12 -2.33 -5.25
N LYS A 134 15.28 -2.59 -4.65
CA LYS A 134 16.48 -2.96 -5.43
C LYS A 134 16.45 -4.47 -5.64
N LEU A 135 16.32 -4.93 -6.89
CA LEU A 135 16.72 -6.30 -7.23
C LEU A 135 18.20 -6.43 -6.83
N ARG A 136 18.47 -7.30 -5.86
CA ARG A 136 19.82 -7.79 -5.60
C ARG A 136 20.14 -8.92 -6.57
#